data_AF-A0AAE5NHS0-F1
#
_entry.id   AF-A0AAE5NHS0-F1
#
_cell.length_a   1.000
_cell.length_b   1.000
_cell.length_c   1.000
_cell.angle_alpha   90.00
_cell.angle_beta   90.00
_cell.angle_gamma   90.00
#
_symmetry.space_group_name_H-M   'P 1'
#
loop_
_entity.id
_entity.type
_entity.pdbx_description
1 polymer ?
#
loop_
_entity_poly.entity_id
_entity_poly.type
_entity_poly.pdbx_seq_one_letter_code
_entity_poly.pdbx_strand_id
1 'polypeptide(L)'
;MPYKKNSSRKFVAPLFLAEDRYWEDYMRPYLEKEGWCIVEVDCTGVQGTRDFGYRLMEAIRLDWENEISGEFDSYWAEELATEIDWLDMRQGLFVYLKHFEDVLKMADYLGADSYANYVVRLIDSMQLHYPMRPAGHEGYEVLFGYGFEVSKDFLPRVEEYFEGHQTICAGPNAVYPWSQQEERKKKYFPNGFPDPRYDENGIWITDPNVYPESTSYTGSREGESSNS
;
A
#
# COMPACT_ATOMS: atom_id res chain seq x y z
N MET A 1 14.99 -18.07 4.77
CA MET A 1 13.76 -18.80 4.35
C MET A 1 12.97 -17.91 3.41
N PRO A 2 12.44 -18.44 2.30
CA PRO A 2 11.61 -17.68 1.38
C PRO A 2 10.35 -17.12 2.04
N TYR A 3 9.81 -16.05 1.48
CA TYR A 3 8.54 -15.45 1.86
C TYR A 3 7.43 -16.51 1.80
N LYS A 4 6.64 -16.59 2.86
CA LYS A 4 5.50 -17.50 2.97
C LYS A 4 4.22 -16.69 3.07
N LYS A 5 3.43 -16.70 2.00
CA LYS A 5 2.09 -16.13 1.96
C LYS A 5 1.05 -17.11 2.53
N ASN A 6 -0.02 -16.57 3.10
CA ASN A 6 -1.17 -17.37 3.61
C ASN A 6 -2.20 -17.74 2.51
N SER A 7 -1.89 -17.51 1.22
CA SER A 7 -2.80 -17.72 0.09
C SER A 7 -2.16 -18.55 -1.02
N SER A 8 -2.97 -19.16 -1.88
CA SER A 8 -2.52 -19.90 -3.07
C SER A 8 -2.05 -19.03 -4.24
N ARG A 9 -2.38 -17.73 -4.27
CA ARG A 9 -1.94 -16.81 -5.33
C ARG A 9 -0.49 -16.37 -5.10
N LYS A 10 0.33 -16.40 -6.15
CA LYS A 10 1.69 -15.86 -6.10
C LYS A 10 1.66 -14.35 -5.87
N PHE A 11 2.39 -13.89 -4.84
CA PHE A 11 2.79 -12.50 -4.72
C PHE A 11 3.68 -12.09 -5.90
N VAL A 12 3.58 -10.81 -6.28
CA VAL A 12 4.44 -10.19 -7.29
C VAL A 12 5.17 -9.05 -6.61
N ALA A 13 6.49 -9.01 -6.67
CA ALA A 13 7.35 -7.99 -6.05
C ALA A 13 7.95 -7.07 -7.12
N PRO A 14 7.42 -5.83 -7.27
CA PRO A 14 8.05 -4.80 -8.11
C PRO A 14 9.31 -4.26 -7.44
N LEU A 15 10.46 -4.51 -8.07
CA LEU A 15 11.78 -4.10 -7.60
C LEU A 15 12.21 -2.83 -8.32
N PHE A 16 12.42 -1.77 -7.56
CA PHE A 16 12.98 -0.52 -8.05
C PHE A 16 14.47 -0.50 -7.75
N LEU A 17 15.30 -0.58 -8.78
CA LEU A 17 16.75 -0.55 -8.60
C LEU A 17 17.19 0.87 -8.31
N ALA A 18 17.82 1.09 -7.16
CA ALA A 18 18.25 2.41 -6.72
C ALA A 18 19.15 3.11 -7.76
N GLU A 19 19.99 2.33 -8.44
CA GLU A 19 20.93 2.81 -9.45
C GLU A 19 20.26 3.24 -10.76
N ASP A 20 19.09 2.68 -11.07
CA ASP A 20 18.36 3.02 -12.31
C ASP A 20 17.55 4.31 -12.15
N ARG A 21 17.38 4.79 -10.91
CA ARG A 21 16.64 6.02 -10.58
C ARG A 21 15.22 6.09 -11.13
N TYR A 22 14.65 4.96 -11.55
CA TYR A 22 13.32 4.92 -12.18
C TYR A 22 12.22 5.42 -11.23
N TRP A 23 12.38 5.24 -9.91
CA TRP A 23 11.51 5.84 -8.92
C TRP A 23 11.52 7.37 -9.01
N GLU A 24 12.69 7.98 -8.81
CA GLU A 24 12.88 9.43 -8.73
C GLU A 24 12.62 10.14 -10.06
N ASP A 25 13.10 9.56 -11.16
CA ASP A 25 13.12 10.22 -12.47
C ASP A 25 11.83 9.97 -13.27
N TYR A 26 11.01 8.98 -12.90
CA TYR A 26 9.79 8.63 -13.65
C TYR A 26 8.57 8.29 -12.79
N MET A 27 8.61 7.23 -11.98
CA MET A 27 7.42 6.69 -11.32
C MET A 27 6.82 7.70 -10.33
N ARG A 28 7.64 8.30 -9.46
CA ARG A 28 7.17 9.30 -8.50
C ARG A 28 6.57 10.53 -9.21
N PRO A 29 7.27 11.21 -10.15
CA PRO A 29 6.68 12.33 -10.90
C PRO A 29 5.38 11.96 -11.62
N TYR A 30 5.27 10.73 -12.14
CA TYR A 30 4.06 10.22 -12.77
C TYR A 30 2.90 10.11 -11.76
N LEU A 31 3.14 9.46 -10.61
CA LEU A 31 2.14 9.27 -9.56
C LEU A 31 1.66 10.63 -9.00
N GLU A 32 2.59 11.56 -8.76
CA GLU A 32 2.27 12.93 -8.30
C GLU A 32 1.40 13.66 -9.33
N LYS A 33 1.73 13.54 -10.62
CA LYS A 33 0.94 14.15 -11.71
C LYS A 33 -0.46 13.55 -11.82
N GLU A 34 -0.60 12.25 -11.63
CA GLU A 34 -1.90 11.56 -11.63
C GLU A 34 -2.68 11.76 -10.31
N GLY A 35 -2.09 12.46 -9.33
CA GLY A 35 -2.72 12.81 -8.06
C GLY A 35 -2.78 11.68 -7.03
N TRP A 36 -1.94 10.65 -7.17
CA TRP A 36 -1.89 9.54 -6.22
C TRP A 36 -1.39 9.99 -4.86
N CYS A 37 -1.90 9.36 -3.80
CA CYS A 37 -1.32 9.43 -2.48
C CYS A 37 -0.05 8.58 -2.44
N ILE A 38 1.12 9.19 -2.24
CA ILE A 38 2.40 8.49 -2.17
C ILE A 38 2.84 8.41 -0.71
N VAL A 39 3.09 7.18 -0.25
CA VAL A 39 3.62 6.85 1.06
C VAL A 39 5.00 6.25 0.87
N GLU A 40 6.05 7.02 1.17
CA GLU A 40 7.43 6.54 1.16
C GLU A 40 7.82 6.12 2.59
N VAL A 41 8.20 4.86 2.77
CA VAL A 41 8.69 4.31 4.04
C VAL A 41 10.18 4.09 3.93
N ASP A 42 10.98 4.88 4.63
CA ASP A 42 12.43 4.72 4.69
C ASP A 42 12.81 3.56 5.63
N CYS A 43 13.27 2.45 5.04
CA CYS A 43 13.68 1.26 5.79
C CYS A 43 15.14 1.30 6.27
N THR A 44 15.87 2.41 6.05
CA THR A 44 17.28 2.52 6.41
C THR A 44 17.49 2.21 7.89
N GLY A 45 18.32 1.20 8.16
CA GLY A 45 18.73 0.79 9.49
C GLY A 45 17.61 0.25 10.38
N VAL A 46 16.51 -0.24 9.79
CA VAL A 46 15.37 -0.79 10.55
C VAL A 46 15.83 -1.88 11.54
N GLN A 47 15.37 -1.80 12.79
CA GLN A 47 15.86 -2.66 13.89
C GLN A 47 14.91 -3.82 14.26
N GLY A 48 13.68 -3.81 13.75
CA GLY A 48 12.67 -4.83 14.00
C GLY A 48 11.28 -4.40 13.53
N THR A 49 10.28 -5.24 13.78
CA THR A 49 8.89 -5.00 13.31
C THR A 49 8.22 -3.82 13.99
N ARG A 50 8.57 -3.52 15.25
CA ARG A 50 8.08 -2.33 15.95
C ARG A 50 8.62 -1.04 15.33
N ASP A 51 9.93 -0.98 15.05
CA ASP A 51 10.56 0.16 14.38
C ASP A 51 9.97 0.36 12.97
N PHE A 52 9.84 -0.71 12.19
CA PHE A 52 9.15 -0.65 10.90
C PHE A 52 7.72 -0.11 11.03
N GLY A 53 6.97 -0.60 12.02
CA GLY A 53 5.61 -0.18 12.28
C GLY A 53 5.51 1.32 12.52
N TYR A 54 6.38 1.90 13.37
CA TYR A 54 6.40 3.34 13.59
C TYR A 54 6.70 4.13 12.31
N ARG A 55 7.69 3.69 11.53
CA ARG A 55 8.03 4.33 10.25
C ARG A 55 6.86 4.30 9.27
N LEU A 56 6.12 3.20 9.22
CA LEU A 56 4.90 3.11 8.41
C LEU A 56 3.82 4.07 8.91
N MET A 57 3.56 4.12 10.23
CA MET A 57 2.55 5.02 10.82
C MET A 57 2.87 6.49 10.53
N GLU A 58 4.13 6.88 10.68
CA GLU A 58 4.61 8.21 10.34
C GLU A 58 4.44 8.50 8.84
N ALA A 59 4.80 7.56 7.96
CA ALA A 59 4.67 7.72 6.52
C ALA A 59 3.21 7.85 6.05
N ILE A 60 2.26 7.16 6.70
CA ILE A 60 0.82 7.31 6.46
C ILE A 60 0.20 8.49 7.22
N ARG A 61 1.01 9.32 7.89
CA ARG A 61 0.61 10.54 8.60
C ARG A 61 -0.42 10.29 9.71
N LEU A 62 -0.34 9.10 10.33
CA LEU A 62 -1.17 8.79 11.48
C LEU A 62 -0.54 9.39 12.73
N ASP A 63 -1.31 10.22 13.44
CA ASP A 63 -0.93 10.77 14.75
C ASP A 63 -1.18 9.73 15.86
N TRP A 64 -0.41 8.64 15.80
CA TRP A 64 -0.65 7.44 16.61
C TRP A 64 -0.52 7.68 18.12
N GLU A 65 0.27 8.67 18.55
CA GLU A 65 0.43 9.05 19.96
C GLU A 65 -0.88 9.59 20.55
N ASN A 66 -1.73 10.18 19.72
CA ASN A 66 -3.05 10.70 20.10
C ASN A 66 -4.19 9.70 19.85
N GLU A 67 -3.99 8.71 18.99
CA GLU A 67 -5.03 7.74 18.59
C GLU A 67 -5.01 6.42 19.39
N ILE A 68 -3.85 5.98 19.87
CA ILE A 68 -3.69 4.66 20.52
C ILE A 68 -3.24 4.83 21.97
N SER A 69 -4.11 4.51 22.93
CA SER A 69 -3.73 4.42 24.33
C SER A 69 -2.97 3.10 24.60
N GLY A 70 -1.64 3.08 24.51
CA GLY A 70 -0.83 1.90 24.84
C GLY A 70 0.54 1.84 24.16
N GLU A 71 1.29 0.76 24.41
CA GLU A 71 2.47 0.45 23.61
C GLU A 71 2.06 -0.06 22.22
N PHE A 72 2.71 0.43 21.17
CA PHE A 72 2.50 -0.03 19.79
C PHE A 72 2.69 -1.55 19.67
N ASP A 73 1.62 -2.25 19.30
CA ASP A 73 1.64 -3.67 18.95
C ASP A 73 1.57 -3.83 17.43
N SER A 74 2.49 -4.63 16.90
CA SER A 74 2.55 -5.04 15.50
C SER A 74 1.23 -5.60 14.94
N TYR A 75 0.35 -6.15 15.78
CA TYR A 75 -0.97 -6.58 15.34
C TYR A 75 -1.83 -5.42 14.82
N TRP A 76 -1.75 -4.24 15.45
CA TRP A 76 -2.50 -3.05 15.03
C TRP A 76 -2.02 -2.48 13.70
N ALA A 77 -0.74 -2.64 13.37
CA ALA A 77 -0.19 -2.05 12.15
C ALA A 77 -0.86 -2.61 10.89
N GLU A 78 -1.28 -3.89 10.90
CA GLU A 78 -1.99 -4.50 9.78
C GLU A 78 -3.38 -3.91 9.63
N GLU A 79 -4.15 -3.85 10.71
CA GLU A 79 -5.48 -3.23 10.72
C GLU A 79 -5.41 -1.77 10.26
N LEU A 80 -4.52 -0.97 10.85
CA LEU A 80 -4.33 0.45 10.53
C LEU A 80 -3.88 0.65 9.07
N ALA A 81 -2.95 -0.17 8.57
CA ALA A 81 -2.50 -0.09 7.20
C ALA A 81 -3.60 -0.42 6.19
N THR A 82 -4.58 -1.25 6.55
CA THR A 82 -5.69 -1.64 5.68
C THR A 82 -6.95 -0.78 5.84
N GLU A 83 -7.01 0.09 6.85
CA GLU A 83 -8.18 0.92 7.21
C GLU A 83 -7.91 2.43 7.11
N ILE A 84 -6.92 2.86 6.33
CA ILE A 84 -6.64 4.29 6.11
C ILE A 84 -7.88 4.97 5.52
N ASP A 85 -8.43 5.94 6.25
CA ASP A 85 -9.58 6.76 5.83
C ASP A 85 -9.28 8.29 5.89
N TRP A 86 -8.15 8.67 6.49
CA TRP A 86 -7.73 10.05 6.71
C TRP A 86 -6.86 10.62 5.58
N LEU A 87 -6.42 9.78 4.64
CA LEU A 87 -5.70 10.22 3.44
C LEU A 87 -6.66 10.27 2.24
N ASP A 88 -6.52 11.30 1.40
CA ASP A 88 -7.17 11.29 0.08
C ASP A 88 -6.42 10.35 -0.85
N MET A 89 -7.05 9.22 -1.16
CA MET A 89 -6.55 8.13 -1.99
C MET A 89 -7.43 7.89 -3.21
N ARG A 90 -8.32 8.84 -3.56
CA ARG A 90 -9.29 8.66 -4.65
C ARG A 90 -8.65 8.34 -6.00
N GLN A 91 -7.48 8.93 -6.25
CA GLN A 91 -6.70 8.67 -7.46
C GLN A 91 -5.86 7.41 -7.38
N GLY A 92 -5.55 6.96 -6.16
CA GLY A 92 -4.76 5.79 -5.84
C GLY A 92 -3.89 6.01 -4.60
N LEU A 93 -3.45 4.91 -4.01
CA LEU A 93 -2.45 4.84 -2.94
C LEU A 93 -1.24 4.07 -3.47
N PHE A 94 -0.05 4.63 -3.30
CA PHE A 94 1.21 3.96 -3.63
C PHE A 94 2.11 3.88 -2.40
N VAL A 95 2.50 2.67 -2.01
CA VAL A 95 3.45 2.44 -0.90
C VAL A 95 4.83 2.05 -1.44
N TYR A 96 5.82 2.88 -1.18
CA TYR A 96 7.19 2.68 -1.61
C TYR A 96 8.09 2.37 -0.42
N LEU A 97 8.64 1.16 -0.36
CA LEU A 97 9.60 0.77 0.67
C LEU A 97 11.02 1.10 0.18
N LYS A 98 11.53 2.25 0.62
CA LYS A 98 12.87 2.72 0.28
C LYS A 98 13.92 1.95 1.10
N HIS A 99 15.05 1.59 0.48
CA HIS A 99 16.08 0.76 1.10
C HIS A 99 15.55 -0.58 1.68
N PHE A 100 14.67 -1.28 0.96
CA PHE A 100 14.05 -2.53 1.42
C PHE A 100 15.07 -3.63 1.79
N GLU A 101 16.27 -3.60 1.20
CA GLU A 101 17.38 -4.48 1.59
C GLU A 101 17.70 -4.46 3.09
N ASP A 102 17.50 -3.33 3.77
CA ASP A 102 17.73 -3.22 5.21
C ASP A 102 16.70 -4.01 6.03
N VAL A 103 15.49 -4.22 5.51
CA VAL A 103 14.51 -5.15 6.10
C VAL A 103 15.05 -6.58 6.07
N LEU A 104 15.67 -6.99 4.97
CA LEU A 104 16.25 -8.33 4.84
C LEU A 104 17.52 -8.47 5.68
N LYS A 105 18.39 -7.46 5.71
CA LYS A 105 19.56 -7.44 6.61
C LYS A 105 19.15 -7.53 8.09
N MET A 106 18.08 -6.85 8.47
CA MET A 106 17.50 -6.94 9.81
C MET A 106 17.00 -8.36 10.11
N ALA A 107 16.28 -8.98 9.18
CA ALA A 107 15.79 -10.35 9.35
C ALA A 107 16.94 -11.35 9.45
N ASP A 108 18.00 -11.18 8.64
CA ASP A 108 19.21 -12.00 8.66
C ASP A 108 19.97 -11.84 10.00
N TYR A 109 20.11 -10.61 10.49
CA TYR A 109 20.74 -10.31 11.78
C TYR A 109 19.99 -10.93 12.97
N LEU A 110 18.66 -10.84 12.96
CA LEU A 110 17.81 -11.43 14.00
C LEU A 110 17.62 -12.95 13.83
N GLY A 111 18.14 -13.54 12.75
CA GLY A 111 18.05 -14.97 12.44
C GLY A 111 16.63 -15.46 12.21
N ALA A 112 15.71 -14.59 11.78
CA ALA A 112 14.30 -14.93 11.62
C ALA A 112 13.63 -14.13 10.49
N ASP A 113 13.36 -14.79 9.36
CA ASP A 113 12.64 -14.19 8.23
C ASP A 113 11.18 -13.81 8.56
N SER A 114 10.65 -14.23 9.72
CA SER A 114 9.32 -13.81 10.18
C SER A 114 9.19 -12.29 10.27
N TYR A 115 10.30 -11.57 10.52
CA TYR A 115 10.29 -10.11 10.57
C TYR A 115 10.16 -9.48 9.17
N ALA A 116 10.87 -9.99 8.16
CA ALA A 116 10.68 -9.57 6.77
C ALA A 116 9.30 -9.99 6.24
N ASN A 117 8.83 -11.19 6.61
CA ASN A 117 7.51 -11.69 6.22
C ASN A 117 6.39 -10.80 6.77
N TYR A 118 6.54 -10.26 7.97
CA TYR A 118 5.60 -9.29 8.51
C TYR A 118 5.49 -8.05 7.63
N VAL A 119 6.63 -7.46 7.24
CA VAL A 119 6.67 -6.27 6.37
C VAL A 119 5.99 -6.52 5.02
N VAL A 120 6.34 -7.62 4.34
CA VAL A 120 5.74 -7.96 3.05
C VAL A 120 4.27 -8.35 3.18
N ARG A 121 3.88 -9.01 4.28
CA ARG A 121 2.48 -9.34 4.55
C ARG A 121 1.62 -8.09 4.68
N LEU A 122 2.11 -7.01 5.28
CA LEU A 122 1.37 -5.74 5.33
C LEU A 122 1.02 -5.23 3.93
N ILE A 123 2.01 -5.18 3.03
CA ILE A 123 1.81 -4.76 1.64
C ILE A 123 0.82 -5.69 0.91
N ASP A 124 0.96 -6.99 1.12
CA ASP A 124 0.09 -7.99 0.53
C ASP A 124 -1.37 -7.90 1.06
N SER A 125 -1.53 -7.63 2.35
CA SER A 125 -2.84 -7.37 2.96
C SER A 125 -3.46 -6.10 2.38
N MET A 126 -2.72 -5.00 2.25
CA MET A 126 -3.19 -3.78 1.60
C MET A 126 -3.63 -4.06 0.15
N GLN A 127 -2.85 -4.84 -0.61
CA GLN A 127 -3.19 -5.24 -1.99
C GLN A 127 -4.50 -6.04 -2.08
N LEU A 128 -4.84 -6.83 -1.06
CA LEU A 128 -6.08 -7.59 -1.02
C LEU A 128 -7.28 -6.75 -0.56
N HIS A 129 -7.07 -5.80 0.36
CA HIS A 129 -8.16 -5.03 0.97
C HIS A 129 -8.59 -3.83 0.14
N TYR A 130 -7.64 -2.99 -0.31
CA TYR A 130 -7.96 -1.70 -0.95
C TYR A 130 -8.79 -1.81 -2.23
N PRO A 131 -8.49 -2.74 -3.17
CA PRO A 131 -9.31 -2.94 -4.37
C PRO A 131 -10.69 -3.54 -4.10
N MET A 132 -10.93 -4.05 -2.88
CA MET A 132 -12.19 -4.69 -2.50
C MET A 132 -13.09 -3.78 -1.67
N ARG A 133 -12.60 -2.63 -1.20
CA ARG A 133 -13.45 -1.64 -0.50
C ARG A 133 -14.60 -1.18 -1.39
N PRO A 134 -15.79 -0.90 -0.83
CA PRO A 134 -16.23 -1.02 0.57
C PRO A 134 -16.70 -2.43 1.01
N ALA A 135 -16.38 -3.54 0.31
CA ALA A 135 -17.00 -4.84 0.61
C ALA A 135 -16.65 -5.36 2.03
N GLY A 136 -17.47 -4.99 3.02
CA GLY A 136 -17.23 -5.26 4.44
C GLY A 136 -16.34 -4.22 5.16
N HIS A 137 -15.99 -3.12 4.50
CA HIS A 137 -15.05 -2.11 4.99
C HIS A 137 -15.56 -0.69 4.73
N GLU A 138 -15.05 0.29 5.48
CA GLU A 138 -15.39 1.70 5.26
C GLU A 138 -14.60 2.30 4.07
N GLY A 139 -15.18 3.34 3.46
CA GLY A 139 -14.55 4.10 2.38
C GLY A 139 -14.78 3.56 0.97
N TYR A 140 -14.16 4.20 -0.01
CA TYR A 140 -14.27 3.86 -1.43
C TYR A 140 -13.23 2.82 -1.86
N GLU A 141 -13.44 2.19 -3.03
CA GLU A 141 -12.43 1.34 -3.67
C GLU A 141 -11.14 2.12 -3.90
N VAL A 142 -9.98 1.56 -3.60
CA VAL A 142 -8.68 2.23 -3.81
C VAL A 142 -7.84 1.46 -4.82
N LEU A 143 -7.30 2.20 -5.80
CA LEU A 143 -6.24 1.72 -6.68
C LEU A 143 -4.95 1.64 -5.86
N PHE A 144 -4.45 0.43 -5.62
CA PHE A 144 -3.29 0.23 -4.75
C PHE A 144 -2.04 -0.22 -5.52
N GLY A 145 -0.99 0.59 -5.47
CA GLY A 145 0.34 0.28 -6.00
C GLY A 145 1.39 0.15 -4.90
N TYR A 146 2.48 -0.56 -5.20
CA TYR A 146 3.59 -0.74 -4.26
C TYR A 146 4.91 -1.03 -4.95
N GLY A 147 6.02 -0.79 -4.24
CA GLY A 147 7.36 -1.05 -4.75
C GLY A 147 8.40 -1.24 -3.65
N PHE A 148 9.44 -2.02 -3.97
CA PHE A 148 10.58 -2.28 -3.09
C PHE A 148 11.85 -1.70 -3.72
N GLU A 149 12.45 -0.69 -3.11
CA GLU A 149 13.75 -0.18 -3.54
C GLU A 149 14.87 -1.08 -3.04
N VAL A 150 15.75 -1.52 -3.95
CA VAL A 150 16.90 -2.37 -3.61
C VAL A 150 18.10 -1.97 -4.45
N SER A 151 19.31 -2.15 -3.91
CA SER A 151 20.53 -2.05 -4.72
C SER A 151 20.67 -3.27 -5.65
N LYS A 152 21.33 -3.08 -6.79
CA LYS A 152 21.63 -4.17 -7.73
C LYS A 152 22.45 -5.28 -7.09
N ASP A 153 23.39 -4.92 -6.22
CA ASP A 153 24.27 -5.89 -5.56
C ASP A 153 23.53 -6.78 -4.56
N PHE A 154 22.36 -6.34 -4.06
CA PHE A 154 21.55 -7.09 -3.12
C PHE A 154 20.45 -7.94 -3.79
N LEU A 155 20.29 -7.84 -5.11
CA LEU A 155 19.29 -8.61 -5.88
C LEU A 155 19.30 -10.12 -5.60
N PRO A 156 20.46 -10.82 -5.52
CA PRO A 156 20.45 -12.26 -5.28
C PRO A 156 19.74 -12.65 -3.97
N ARG A 157 19.92 -11.86 -2.90
CA ARG A 157 19.26 -12.11 -1.60
C ARG A 157 17.75 -11.83 -1.67
N VAL A 158 17.34 -10.84 -2.46
CA VAL A 158 15.93 -10.50 -2.71
C VAL A 158 15.25 -11.60 -3.52
N GLU A 159 15.91 -12.12 -4.56
CA GLU A 159 15.41 -13.23 -5.36
C GLU A 159 15.29 -14.52 -4.54
N GLU A 160 16.28 -14.81 -3.68
CA GLU A 160 16.18 -15.92 -2.71
C GLU A 160 15.00 -15.72 -1.75
N TYR A 161 14.81 -14.50 -1.24
CA TYR A 161 13.71 -14.19 -0.35
C TYR A 161 12.34 -14.37 -1.03
N PHE A 162 12.18 -13.92 -2.27
CA PHE A 162 10.94 -14.07 -3.04
C PHE A 162 10.88 -15.38 -3.84
N GLU A 163 11.70 -16.39 -3.54
CA GLU A 163 11.66 -17.67 -4.22
C GLU A 163 10.25 -18.28 -4.20
N GLY A 164 9.76 -18.74 -5.36
CA GLY A 164 8.39 -19.25 -5.54
C GLY A 164 7.34 -18.17 -5.84
N HIS A 165 7.69 -16.90 -5.65
CA HIS A 165 6.92 -15.73 -6.06
C HIS A 165 7.46 -15.14 -7.38
N GLN A 166 6.83 -14.07 -7.87
CA GLN A 166 7.30 -13.38 -9.06
C GLN A 166 7.99 -12.09 -8.65
N THR A 167 9.18 -11.83 -9.17
CA THR A 167 9.81 -10.50 -9.12
C THR A 167 9.68 -9.83 -10.49
N ILE A 168 9.51 -8.51 -10.50
CA ILE A 168 9.55 -7.71 -11.74
C ILE A 168 10.46 -6.51 -11.51
N CYS A 169 11.41 -6.25 -12.41
CA CYS A 169 12.17 -5.00 -12.36
C CYS A 169 11.28 -3.86 -12.86
N ALA A 170 11.16 -2.79 -12.07
CA ALA A 170 10.41 -1.61 -12.43
C ALA A 170 11.05 -0.92 -13.64
N GLY A 171 10.20 -0.48 -14.57
CA GLY A 171 10.64 0.16 -15.80
C GLY A 171 9.46 0.47 -16.71
N PRO A 172 9.69 1.21 -17.81
CA PRO A 172 8.63 1.73 -18.67
C PRO A 172 7.78 0.63 -19.34
N ASN A 173 8.32 -0.57 -19.48
CA ASN A 173 7.63 -1.71 -20.10
C ASN A 173 7.15 -2.76 -19.08
N ALA A 174 7.30 -2.48 -17.78
CA ALA A 174 6.86 -3.40 -16.73
C ALA A 174 5.32 -3.40 -16.65
N VAL A 175 4.74 -4.59 -16.51
CA VAL A 175 3.32 -4.75 -16.20
C VAL A 175 3.20 -4.95 -14.69
N TYR A 176 2.63 -3.97 -14.01
CA TYR A 176 2.53 -3.97 -12.56
C TYR A 176 1.28 -4.72 -12.08
N PRO A 177 1.28 -5.19 -10.82
CA PRO A 177 0.13 -5.89 -10.23
C PRO A 177 -1.18 -5.09 -10.27
N TRP A 178 -1.10 -3.76 -10.29
CA TRP A 178 -2.24 -2.84 -10.33
C TRP A 178 -2.58 -2.31 -11.73
N SER A 179 -1.80 -2.64 -12.77
CA SER A 179 -1.96 -2.02 -14.11
C SER A 179 -3.37 -2.20 -14.70
N GLN A 180 -4.00 -3.36 -14.51
CA GLN A 180 -5.38 -3.56 -14.99
C GLN A 180 -6.40 -2.69 -14.24
N GLN A 181 -6.23 -2.52 -12.92
CA GLN A 181 -7.12 -1.68 -12.12
C GLN A 181 -6.92 -0.20 -12.47
N GLU A 182 -5.68 0.20 -12.75
CA GLU A 182 -5.35 1.54 -13.22
C GLU A 182 -5.98 1.86 -14.58
N GLU A 183 -5.89 0.95 -15.55
CA GLU A 183 -6.58 1.10 -16.86
C GLU A 183 -8.11 1.23 -16.68
N ARG A 184 -8.69 0.42 -15.80
CA ARG A 184 -10.12 0.49 -15.45
C ARG A 184 -10.47 1.85 -14.85
N LYS A 185 -9.69 2.30 -13.85
CA LYS A 185 -9.89 3.59 -13.18
C LYS A 185 -9.80 4.75 -14.17
N LYS A 186 -8.79 4.77 -15.05
CA LYS A 186 -8.66 5.81 -16.09
C LYS A 186 -9.83 5.83 -17.07
N LYS A 187 -10.37 4.66 -17.42
CA LYS A 187 -11.46 4.55 -18.39
C LYS A 187 -12.81 4.98 -17.81
N TYR A 188 -13.11 4.57 -16.58
CA TYR A 188 -14.47 4.71 -16.01
C TYR A 188 -14.56 5.74 -14.89
N PHE A 189 -13.45 6.03 -14.22
CA PHE A 189 -13.37 6.90 -13.05
C PHE A 189 -12.18 7.87 -13.15
N PRO A 190 -11.99 8.63 -14.25
CA PRO A 190 -10.84 9.52 -14.44
C PRO A 190 -10.57 10.48 -13.27
N ASN A 191 -11.58 10.96 -12.56
CA ASN A 191 -11.49 11.87 -11.41
C ASN A 191 -11.34 11.14 -10.05
N GLY A 192 -11.21 9.82 -10.06
CA GLY A 192 -11.01 9.00 -8.87
C GLY A 192 -12.22 8.14 -8.53
N PHE A 193 -12.01 7.12 -7.70
CA PHE A 193 -13.10 6.22 -7.32
C PHE A 193 -14.17 6.97 -6.49
N PRO A 194 -15.46 6.76 -6.81
CA PRO A 194 -16.55 7.39 -6.10
C PRO A 194 -16.74 6.78 -4.70
N ASP A 195 -17.37 7.54 -3.81
CA ASP A 195 -17.86 7.01 -2.53
C ASP A 195 -18.77 5.80 -2.74
N PRO A 196 -18.83 4.86 -1.80
CA PRO A 196 -19.63 3.66 -2.00
C PRO A 196 -21.12 3.98 -2.11
N ARG A 197 -21.78 3.43 -3.15
CA ARG A 197 -23.24 3.40 -3.26
C ARG A 197 -23.75 1.98 -3.09
N TYR A 198 -24.83 1.84 -2.33
CA TYR A 198 -25.45 0.57 -2.04
C TYR A 198 -26.83 0.48 -2.71
N ASP A 199 -27.21 -0.74 -3.08
CA ASP A 199 -28.56 -1.03 -3.54
C ASP A 199 -29.55 -1.19 -2.37
N GLU A 200 -30.80 -1.52 -2.68
CA GLU A 200 -31.86 -1.73 -1.68
C GLU A 200 -31.59 -2.88 -0.68
N ASN A 201 -30.65 -3.78 -1.00
CA ASN A 201 -30.24 -4.89 -0.15
C ASN A 201 -28.98 -4.57 0.67
N GLY A 202 -28.46 -3.33 0.59
CA GLY A 202 -27.22 -2.93 1.25
C GLY A 202 -25.97 -3.52 0.58
N ILE A 203 -26.07 -3.98 -0.67
CA ILE A 203 -24.93 -4.51 -1.43
C ILE A 203 -24.27 -3.37 -2.21
N TRP A 204 -22.94 -3.29 -2.13
CA TRP A 204 -22.17 -2.30 -2.86
C TRP A 204 -22.32 -2.49 -4.37
N ILE A 205 -22.64 -1.39 -5.07
CA ILE A 205 -22.76 -1.35 -6.52
C ILE A 205 -21.36 -1.17 -7.13
N THR A 206 -20.84 -2.25 -7.72
CA THR A 206 -19.49 -2.29 -8.32
C THR A 206 -19.45 -1.99 -9.81
N ASP A 207 -20.61 -1.92 -10.48
CA ASP A 207 -20.68 -1.72 -11.93
C ASP A 207 -20.40 -0.24 -12.27
N PRO A 208 -19.26 0.07 -12.92
CA PRO A 208 -18.90 1.43 -13.30
C PRO A 208 -19.90 2.09 -14.26
N ASN A 209 -20.70 1.32 -15.00
CA ASN A 209 -21.69 1.87 -15.93
C ASN A 209 -22.99 2.27 -15.23
N VAL A 210 -23.28 1.68 -14.08
CA VAL A 210 -24.49 1.92 -13.27
C VAL A 210 -24.22 3.01 -12.23
N TYR A 211 -22.95 3.23 -11.88
CA TYR A 211 -22.52 4.17 -10.86
C TYR A 211 -21.40 5.09 -11.34
N PRO A 212 -21.73 6.21 -12.03
CA PRO A 212 -20.74 7.20 -12.44
C PRO A 212 -20.25 8.03 -11.24
N GLU A 213 -19.08 8.66 -11.40
CA GLU A 213 -18.36 9.42 -10.37
C GLU A 213 -19.24 10.37 -9.53
N SER A 214 -19.03 10.36 -8.21
CA SER A 214 -19.49 11.40 -7.30
C SER A 214 -18.38 12.44 -7.13
N THR A 215 -18.65 13.71 -7.43
CA THR A 215 -17.66 14.81 -7.40
C THR A 215 -17.51 15.47 -6.02
N SER A 216 -18.14 14.96 -4.96
CA SER A 216 -18.19 15.63 -3.66
C SER A 216 -17.28 14.98 -2.63
N TYR A 217 -15.96 15.16 -2.73
CA TYR A 217 -15.12 15.10 -1.53
C TYR A 217 -15.25 16.45 -0.81
N THR A 218 -16.16 16.53 0.16
CA THR A 218 -16.15 17.63 1.13
C THR A 218 -15.28 17.17 2.30
N GLY A 219 -13.99 17.47 2.22
CA GLY A 219 -13.07 17.33 3.36
C GLY A 219 -13.57 18.20 4.51
N SER A 220 -14.38 17.63 5.39
CA SER A 220 -14.89 18.29 6.59
C SER A 220 -15.14 17.23 7.67
N ARG A 221 -14.07 16.85 8.38
CA ARG A 221 -14.21 16.54 9.82
C ARG A 221 -14.14 17.89 10.55
N GLU A 222 -15.18 18.72 10.41
CA GLU A 222 -15.45 19.76 11.42
C GLU A 222 -16.38 19.14 12.44
N GLY A 223 -15.94 19.15 13.70
CA GLY A 223 -16.53 18.39 14.79
C GLY A 223 -18.03 18.66 14.98
N GLU A 224 -18.81 17.58 15.03
CA GLU A 224 -20.10 17.61 15.68
C GLU A 224 -19.91 17.56 17.20
N SER A 225 -19.51 18.71 17.74
CA SER A 225 -19.98 19.13 19.05
C SER A 225 -21.26 19.92 18.84
N SER A 226 -22.41 19.30 19.10
CA SER A 226 -23.59 20.05 19.56
C SER A 226 -24.56 19.12 20.27
N ASN A 227 -24.63 19.31 21.58
CA ASN A 227 -25.78 19.04 22.44
C ASN A 227 -27.09 19.43 21.76
N SER A 228 -28.10 18.56 21.88
CA SER A 228 -29.45 18.87 22.38
C SER A 228 -30.17 17.58 22.76
#